data_AF-A0A059E6C4-F1
#
_entry.id   AF-A0A059E6C4-F1
#
_cell.length_a   1.000
_cell.length_b   1.000
_cell.length_c   1.000
_cell.angle_alpha   90.00
_cell.angle_beta   90.00
_cell.angle_gamma   90.00
#
_symmetry.space_group_name_H-M   'P 1'
#
loop_
_entity.id
_entity.type
_entity.pdbx_description
1 polymer ?
#
loop_
_entity_poly.entity_id
_entity_poly.type
_entity_poly.pdbx_seq_one_letter_code
_entity_poly.pdbx_strand_id
1 'polypeptide(L)'
;METLAAFTAYLTDERRMADKTVEAYQSDLAGFLGFLNTHLGEAPTPHRLGKLKARDVRSFLAQRRRDGLSDASIARLLSSIKALYRWLGRTHDIENAEIAYLQGPKRPQRLAREGFD
;
A
#
# COMPACT_ATOMS: atom_id res chain seq x y z
N MET A 1 -1.85 14.30 2.27
CA MET A 1 -2.34 13.98 0.91
C MET A 1 -1.23 14.07 -0.14
N GLU A 2 -0.19 14.88 0.06
CA GLU A 2 0.97 15.01 -0.85
C GLU A 2 1.64 13.67 -1.21
N THR A 3 1.79 12.77 -0.24
CA THR A 3 2.39 11.44 -0.40
C THR A 3 1.68 10.55 -1.44
N LEU A 4 0.36 10.63 -1.55
CA LEU A 4 -0.41 9.81 -2.49
C LEU A 4 -0.22 10.31 -3.93
N ALA A 5 -0.27 11.63 -4.12
CA ALA A 5 -0.08 12.26 -5.43
C ALA A 5 1.35 12.02 -5.96
N ALA A 6 2.36 12.14 -5.11
CA ALA A 6 3.75 11.87 -5.47
C ALA A 6 3.97 10.39 -5.83
N PHE A 7 3.34 9.46 -5.10
CA PHE A 7 3.38 8.04 -5.44
C PHE A 7 2.66 7.70 -6.76
N THR A 8 1.51 8.33 -7.02
CA THR A 8 0.80 8.20 -8.31
C THR A 8 1.67 8.68 -9.46
N ALA A 9 2.31 9.85 -9.32
CA ALA A 9 3.26 10.36 -10.33
C ALA A 9 4.42 9.37 -10.56
N TYR A 10 4.97 8.81 -9.50
CA TYR A 10 6.01 7.77 -9.56
C TYR A 10 5.55 6.51 -10.33
N LEU A 11 4.32 6.03 -10.09
CA LEU A 11 3.78 4.87 -10.81
C LEU A 11 3.59 5.14 -12.32
N THR A 12 3.24 6.36 -12.68
CA THR A 12 3.07 6.74 -14.08
C THR A 12 4.41 7.00 -14.77
N ASP A 13 5.34 7.67 -14.09
CA ASP A 13 6.62 8.13 -14.66
C ASP A 13 7.67 7.02 -14.68
N GLU A 14 7.91 6.38 -13.53
CA GLU A 14 9.01 5.41 -13.37
C GLU A 14 8.57 3.99 -13.76
N ARG A 15 7.30 3.65 -13.55
CA ARG A 15 6.74 2.30 -13.79
C ARG A 15 5.85 2.21 -15.03
N ARG A 16 5.60 3.33 -15.72
CA ARG A 16 4.75 3.43 -16.93
C ARG A 16 3.46 2.61 -16.84
N MET A 17 2.86 2.57 -15.65
CA MET A 17 1.66 1.77 -15.44
C MET A 17 0.47 2.43 -16.14
N ALA A 18 -0.44 1.62 -16.69
CA ALA A 18 -1.67 2.14 -17.28
C ALA A 18 -2.49 2.92 -16.23
N ASP A 19 -3.12 4.03 -16.63
CA ASP A 19 -3.97 4.87 -15.76
C ASP A 19 -4.94 4.07 -14.89
N LYS A 20 -5.61 3.07 -15.47
CA LYS A 20 -6.56 2.21 -14.73
C LYS A 20 -5.90 1.42 -13.60
N THR A 21 -4.64 1.06 -13.74
CA THR A 21 -3.86 0.40 -12.69
C THR A 21 -3.45 1.41 -11.62
N VAL A 22 -3.04 2.62 -12.03
CA VAL A 22 -2.68 3.69 -11.10
C VAL A 22 -3.89 4.10 -10.25
N GLU A 23 -5.06 4.26 -10.86
CA GLU A 23 -6.31 4.61 -10.18
C GLU A 23 -6.74 3.53 -9.17
N ALA A 24 -6.57 2.25 -9.54
CA ALA A 24 -6.81 1.13 -8.62
C ALA A 24 -5.88 1.18 -7.39
N TYR A 25 -4.59 1.46 -7.58
CA TYR A 25 -3.63 1.62 -6.49
C TYR A 25 -3.98 2.83 -5.62
N GLN A 26 -4.33 3.95 -6.25
CA GLN A 26 -4.73 5.18 -5.56
C GLN A 26 -5.94 4.93 -4.66
N SER A 27 -6.98 4.25 -5.17
CA SER A 27 -8.19 3.95 -4.43
C SER A 27 -7.93 2.98 -3.25
N ASP A 28 -7.12 1.93 -3.48
CA ASP A 28 -6.70 0.99 -2.42
C ASP A 28 -5.94 1.73 -1.29
N LEU A 29 -5.00 2.61 -1.65
CA LEU A 29 -4.17 3.35 -0.70
C LEU A 29 -4.94 4.47 0.00
N ALA A 30 -5.82 5.18 -0.69
CA ALA A 30 -6.72 6.17 -0.07
C ALA A 30 -7.59 5.50 1.00
N GLY A 31 -8.13 4.32 0.70
CA GLY A 31 -8.87 3.51 1.66
C GLY A 31 -8.04 3.05 2.87
N PHE A 32 -6.74 2.82 2.69
CA PHE A 32 -5.81 2.48 3.77
C PHE A 32 -5.49 3.70 4.65
N LEU A 33 -5.14 4.83 4.05
CA LEU A 33 -4.83 6.07 4.77
C LEU A 33 -6.05 6.58 5.56
N GLY A 34 -7.26 6.49 4.97
CA GLY A 34 -8.50 6.80 5.66
C GLY A 34 -8.73 5.90 6.87
N PHE A 35 -8.47 4.59 6.74
CA PHE A 35 -8.54 3.67 7.88
C PHE A 35 -7.52 4.01 8.95
N LEU A 36 -6.27 4.32 8.58
CA LEU A 36 -5.22 4.68 9.54
C LEU A 36 -5.59 5.93 10.34
N ASN A 37 -6.19 6.94 9.70
CA ASN A 37 -6.65 8.14 10.39
C ASN A 37 -7.64 7.80 11.52
N THR A 38 -8.60 6.92 11.24
CA THR A 38 -9.58 6.45 12.24
C THR A 38 -8.95 5.50 13.26
N HIS A 39 -8.04 4.61 12.84
CA HIS A 39 -7.44 3.57 13.67
C HIS A 39 -6.41 4.12 14.65
N LEU A 40 -5.60 5.09 14.21
CA LEU A 40 -4.60 5.77 15.03
C LEU A 40 -5.18 6.97 15.78
N GLY A 41 -6.33 7.50 15.34
CA GLY A 41 -6.95 8.70 15.89
C GLY A 41 -6.23 10.00 15.50
N GLU A 42 -5.26 9.92 14.59
CA GLU A 42 -4.46 11.06 14.12
C GLU A 42 -4.11 10.91 12.63
N ALA A 43 -3.79 12.04 11.99
CA ALA A 43 -3.46 12.06 10.57
C ALA A 43 -2.20 11.22 10.28
N PRO A 44 -2.22 10.33 9.27
CA PRO A 44 -1.06 9.52 8.93
C PRO A 44 0.04 10.42 8.32
N THR A 45 1.09 10.66 9.09
CA THR A 45 2.31 11.35 8.65
C THR A 45 3.35 10.34 8.14
N PRO A 46 4.29 10.74 7.27
CA PRO A 46 5.33 9.83 6.76
C PRO A 46 6.10 9.13 7.90
N HIS A 47 6.52 9.89 8.91
CA HIS A 47 7.21 9.37 10.08
C HIS A 47 6.37 8.32 10.86
N ARG A 48 5.06 8.50 10.92
CA ARG A 48 4.15 7.51 11.53
C ARG A 48 4.01 6.25 10.70
N LEU A 49 4.02 6.35 9.37
CA LEU A 49 4.03 5.18 8.49
C LEU A 49 5.26 4.31 8.78
N GLY A 50 6.42 4.92 9.03
CA GLY A 50 7.62 4.19 9.49
C GLY A 50 7.46 3.46 10.83
N LYS A 51 6.54 3.91 11.69
CA LYS A 51 6.27 3.32 13.01
C LYS A 51 5.10 2.34 13.02
N LEU A 52 4.41 2.16 11.90
CA LEU A 52 3.30 1.21 11.80
C LEU A 52 3.79 -0.22 12.01
N LYS A 53 2.97 -1.05 12.63
CA LYS A 53 3.28 -2.45 12.87
C LYS A 53 2.50 -3.34 11.92
N ALA A 54 2.98 -4.56 11.73
CA ALA A 54 2.28 -5.58 10.96
C ALA A 54 0.82 -5.79 11.40
N ARG A 55 0.52 -5.61 12.70
CA ARG A 55 -0.84 -5.73 13.26
C ARG A 55 -1.80 -4.67 12.71
N ASP A 56 -1.34 -3.46 12.45
CA ASP A 56 -2.19 -2.35 12.02
C ASP A 56 -2.66 -2.60 10.58
N VAL A 57 -1.73 -3.08 9.73
CA VAL A 57 -2.04 -3.55 8.38
C VAL A 57 -2.96 -4.76 8.42
N ARG A 58 -2.71 -5.75 9.28
CA ARG A 58 -3.60 -6.93 9.42
C ARG A 58 -5.01 -6.53 9.85
N SER A 59 -5.16 -5.58 10.78
CA SER A 59 -6.46 -5.05 11.20
C SER A 59 -7.21 -4.42 10.03
N PHE A 60 -6.51 -3.66 9.18
CA PHE A 60 -7.09 -3.11 7.95
C PHE A 60 -7.55 -4.22 6.98
N LEU A 61 -6.70 -5.20 6.70
CA LEU A 61 -7.06 -6.32 5.80
C LEU A 61 -8.25 -7.12 6.34
N ALA A 62 -8.29 -7.37 7.66
CA ALA A 62 -9.39 -8.04 8.32
C ALA A 62 -10.69 -7.23 8.21
N GLN A 63 -10.63 -5.91 8.40
CA GLN A 63 -11.78 -5.03 8.22
C GLN A 63 -12.31 -5.07 6.79
N ARG A 64 -11.43 -4.95 5.79
CA ARG A 64 -11.81 -5.02 4.37
C ARG A 64 -12.42 -6.36 3.99
N ARG A 65 -11.91 -7.45 4.56
CA ARG A 65 -12.50 -8.78 4.38
C ARG A 65 -13.91 -8.87 4.96
N ARG A 66 -14.14 -8.28 6.14
CA ARG A 66 -15.49 -8.17 6.73
C ARG A 66 -16.43 -7.30 5.90
N ASP A 67 -15.88 -6.31 5.21
CA ASP A 67 -16.60 -5.42 4.26
C ASP A 67 -16.98 -6.13 2.94
N GLY A 68 -16.65 -7.42 2.79
CA GLY A 68 -17.01 -8.22 1.61
C GLY A 68 -15.97 -8.22 0.49
N LEU A 69 -14.76 -7.68 0.70
CA LEU A 69 -13.71 -7.79 -0.30
C LEU A 69 -13.27 -9.26 -0.46
N SER A 70 -13.28 -9.72 -1.72
CA SER A 70 -12.67 -10.98 -2.14
C SER A 70 -11.19 -11.02 -1.78
N ASP A 71 -10.62 -12.21 -1.55
CA ASP A 71 -9.19 -12.31 -1.23
C ASP A 71 -8.29 -11.85 -2.40
N ALA A 72 -8.84 -11.69 -3.62
CA ALA A 72 -8.15 -11.10 -4.79
C ALA A 72 -7.82 -9.65 -4.49
N SER A 73 -8.85 -8.92 -4.08
CA SER A 73 -8.78 -7.51 -3.73
C SER A 73 -7.89 -7.32 -2.52
N ILE A 74 -7.99 -8.20 -1.51
CA ILE A 74 -7.08 -8.18 -0.35
C ILE A 74 -5.62 -8.37 -0.76
N ALA A 75 -5.32 -9.32 -1.64
CA ALA A 75 -3.96 -9.55 -2.13
C ALA A 75 -3.43 -8.36 -2.97
N ARG A 76 -4.28 -7.77 -3.83
CA ARG A 76 -3.94 -6.56 -4.60
C ARG A 76 -3.64 -5.39 -3.66
N LEU A 77 -4.53 -5.14 -2.71
CA LEU A 77 -4.42 -4.05 -1.75
C LEU A 77 -3.19 -4.20 -0.85
N LEU A 78 -2.84 -5.42 -0.43
CA LEU A 78 -1.56 -5.67 0.23
C LEU A 78 -0.36 -5.36 -0.69
N SER A 79 -0.47 -5.66 -1.98
CA SER A 79 0.60 -5.37 -2.96
C SER A 79 0.77 -3.86 -3.16
N SER A 80 -0.33 -3.10 -3.21
CA SER A 80 -0.34 -1.64 -3.24
C SER A 80 0.34 -1.05 -2.00
N ILE A 81 0.05 -1.59 -0.81
CA ILE A 81 0.70 -1.17 0.45
C ILE A 81 2.21 -1.42 0.38
N LYS A 82 2.66 -2.61 -0.03
CA LYS A 82 4.10 -2.90 -0.13
C LYS A 82 4.81 -1.99 -1.13
N ALA A 83 4.17 -1.69 -2.26
CA ALA A 83 4.72 -0.77 -3.25
C ALA A 83 4.88 0.64 -2.68
N LEU A 84 3.89 1.13 -1.93
CA LEU A 84 3.98 2.41 -1.22
C LEU A 84 5.17 2.42 -0.25
N TYR A 85 5.36 1.38 0.58
CA TYR A 85 6.48 1.33 1.53
C TYR A 85 7.85 1.26 0.87
N ARG A 86 7.98 0.59 -0.29
CA ARG A 86 9.22 0.64 -1.07
C ARG A 86 9.52 2.04 -1.60
N TRP A 87 8.50 2.74 -2.07
CA TRP A 87 8.64 4.12 -2.53
C TRP A 87 8.96 5.08 -1.37
N LEU A 88 8.31 4.92 -0.22
CA LEU A 88 8.60 5.69 1.00
C LEU A 88 10.05 5.51 1.47
N GLY A 89 10.59 4.29 1.40
CA GLY A 89 11.99 4.02 1.69
C GLY A 89 12.93 4.77 0.74
N ARG A 90 12.63 4.79 -0.55
CA ARG A 90 13.46 5.48 -1.56
C ARG A 90 13.37 7.01 -1.50
N THR A 91 12.16 7.55 -1.33
CA THR A 91 11.91 9.00 -1.44
C THR A 91 12.05 9.73 -0.12
N HIS A 92 11.77 9.06 1.00
CA HIS A 92 11.69 9.69 2.32
C HIS A 92 12.54 9.01 3.39
N ASP A 93 13.37 8.01 3.04
CA ASP A 93 14.18 7.22 3.98
C ASP A 93 13.32 6.54 5.07
N ILE A 94 12.07 6.22 4.74
CA ILE A 94 11.13 5.56 5.66
C ILE A 94 11.03 4.08 5.30
N GLU A 95 11.83 3.27 5.99
CA GLU A 95 11.80 1.82 5.84
C GLU A 95 10.95 1.17 6.94
N ASN A 96 10.12 0.22 6.53
CA ASN A 96 9.34 -0.59 7.47
C ASN A 96 9.36 -2.06 7.03
N ALA A 97 10.40 -2.77 7.47
CA ALA A 97 10.61 -4.17 7.15
C ALA A 97 9.41 -5.05 7.58
N GLU A 98 8.81 -4.78 8.73
CA GLU A 98 7.66 -5.56 9.23
C GLU A 98 6.50 -5.57 8.22
N ILE A 99 6.24 -4.44 7.57
CA ILE A 99 5.18 -4.30 6.56
C ILE A 99 5.65 -4.80 5.19
N ALA A 100 6.91 -4.54 4.82
CA ALA A 100 7.48 -5.01 3.56
C ALA A 100 7.47 -6.56 3.46
N TYR A 101 7.75 -7.26 4.56
CA TYR A 101 7.75 -8.73 4.63
C TYR A 101 6.38 -9.33 4.95
N LEU A 102 5.35 -8.52 5.17
CA LEU A 102 4.02 -9.00 5.54
C LEU A 102 3.45 -9.97 4.49
N GLN A 103 3.14 -11.18 4.93
CA GLN A 103 2.52 -12.21 4.09
C GLN A 103 0.99 -12.01 4.10
N GLY A 104 0.40 -11.84 2.93
CA GLY A 104 -1.05 -11.88 2.74
C GLY A 104 -1.55 -13.31 2.55
N PRO A 105 -2.87 -13.51 2.44
CA PRO A 105 -3.40 -14.80 2.04
C PRO A 105 -2.73 -15.23 0.73
N LYS A 106 -2.16 -16.44 0.69
CA LYS A 106 -1.49 -17.01 -0.49
C LYS A 106 -2.44 -16.92 -1.68
N ARG A 107 -2.19 -15.99 -2.61
CA ARG A 107 -2.72 -16.03 -3.97
C ARG A 107 -1.56 -16.10 -4.95
N PRO A 108 -1.72 -16.81 -6.08
CA PRO A 108 -0.67 -16.98 -7.07
C PRO A 108 -0.24 -15.59 -7.54
N GLN A 109 1.02 -15.27 -7.27
CA GLN A 109 1.65 -14.04 -7.65
C GLN A 109 1.65 -13.95 -9.18
N ARG A 110 0.67 -13.27 -9.78
CA ARG A 110 0.88 -12.65 -11.09
C ARG A 110 1.79 -11.46 -10.83
N LEU A 111 3.08 -11.77 -10.81
CA LEU A 111 4.17 -10.83 -10.95
C LEU A 111 3.87 -10.04 -12.23
N ALA A 112 3.45 -8.79 -12.10
CA ALA A 112 3.68 -7.83 -13.16
C ALA A 112 5.20 -7.77 -13.31
N ARG A 113 5.69 -8.29 -14.44
CA ARG A 113 7.08 -8.15 -14.86
C ARG A 113 7.38 -6.68 -14.93
N GLU A 114 8.23 -6.21 -14.03
CA GLU A 114 8.89 -4.92 -14.14
C GLU A 114 10.35 -5.23 -13.86
N GLY A 115 11.15 -5.23 -14.93
CA GLY A 115 12.58 -5.47 -14.87
C GLY A 115 13.21 -4.47 -13.91
N PHE A 116 13.87 -5.01 -12.89
CA PHE A 116 14.96 -4.31 -12.25
C PHE A 116 16.17 -4.54 -13.16
N ASP A 117 16.73 -3.45 -13.66
CA ASP A 117 18.17 -3.37 -13.97
C ASP A 117 18.97 -3.67 -12.68
#